data_AF-A0A1Q6VJ79-F1
#
_entry.id   AF-A0A1Q6VJ79-F1
#
_cell.length_a   1.000
_cell.length_b   1.000
_cell.length_c   1.000
_cell.angle_alpha   90.00
_cell.angle_beta   90.00
_cell.angle_gamma   90.00
#
_symmetry.space_group_name_H-M   'P 1'
#
loop_
_entity.id
_entity.type
_entity.pdbx_description
1 polymer ?
#
loop_
_entity_poly.entity_id
_entity_poly.type
_entity_poly.pdbx_seq_one_letter_code
_entity_poly.pdbx_strand_id
1 'polypeptide(L)'
;MLYCDLVGDSARTLRLLLDFLQEPYEPACLEPLQHRINSSNVPPDFTPVDPQTGQEVEARQLEAELMNNRTPVSPSGAIAAELEAEFEKRVHHNQNVNKYHRRALRKIAALEKQLEQLRCESPGRLKPWQRWMHRRQHPCKSVRSERISPQE
;
A
#
# COMPACT_ATOMS: atom_id res chain seq x y z
N MET A 1 -18.34 25.72 38.14
CA MET A 1 -18.81 24.32 38.15
C MET A 1 -17.60 23.44 38.32
N LEU A 2 -17.51 22.73 39.45
CA LEU A 2 -16.43 21.78 39.73
C LEU A 2 -16.84 20.38 39.26
N TYR A 3 -15.86 19.52 38.98
CA TYR A 3 -16.13 18.13 38.57
C TYR A 3 -16.95 17.36 39.63
N CYS A 4 -16.73 17.64 40.92
CA CYS A 4 -17.48 17.02 42.00
C CYS A 4 -18.98 17.35 41.98
N ASP A 5 -19.37 18.51 41.46
CA ASP A 5 -20.79 18.91 41.35
C ASP A 5 -21.51 18.04 40.31
N LEU A 6 -20.84 17.72 39.19
CA LEU A 6 -21.38 16.89 38.13
C LEU A 6 -21.53 15.43 38.57
N VAL A 7 -20.67 14.93 39.46
CA VAL A 7 -20.76 13.57 40.02
C VAL A 7 -21.77 13.49 41.16
N GLY A 8 -21.81 14.51 42.02
CA GLY A 8 -22.65 14.52 43.23
C GLY A 8 -24.12 14.85 42.97
N ASP A 9 -24.40 15.79 42.07
CA ASP A 9 -25.76 16.21 41.71
C ASP A 9 -25.81 16.61 40.23
N SER A 10 -25.67 15.59 39.36
CA SER A 10 -25.66 15.73 37.90
C SER A 10 -26.91 16.44 37.37
N ALA A 11 -28.07 16.17 37.97
CA ALA A 11 -29.35 16.75 37.56
C ALA A 11 -29.40 18.26 37.80
N ARG A 12 -29.09 18.71 39.01
CA ARG A 12 -29.05 20.14 39.33
C ARG A 12 -27.98 20.85 38.50
N THR A 13 -26.82 20.21 38.37
CA THR A 13 -25.66 20.80 37.70
C THR A 13 -25.91 20.99 36.20
N LEU A 14 -26.48 19.99 35.51
CA LEU A 14 -26.86 20.13 34.10
C LEU A 14 -27.98 21.14 33.90
N ARG A 15 -28.96 21.24 34.81
CA ARG A 15 -30.00 22.26 34.73
C ARG A 15 -29.42 23.67 34.79
N LEU A 16 -28.52 23.93 35.74
CA LEU A 16 -27.88 25.24 35.88
C LEU A 16 -27.00 25.58 34.66
N LEU A 17 -26.30 24.58 34.11
CA LEU A 17 -25.47 24.76 32.92
C LEU A 17 -26.30 25.08 31.68
N LEU A 18 -27.38 24.33 31.43
CA LEU A 18 -28.23 24.53 30.27
C LEU A 18 -29.05 25.82 30.39
N ASP A 19 -29.51 26.18 31.58
CA ASP A 19 -30.16 27.47 31.84
C ASP A 19 -29.22 28.66 31.55
N PHE A 20 -27.95 28.57 31.96
CA PHE A 20 -26.92 29.56 31.60
C PHE A 20 -26.73 29.68 30.09
N LEU A 21 -26.76 28.57 29.36
CA LEU A 21 -26.64 28.53 27.90
C LEU A 21 -27.95 28.86 27.17
N GLN A 22 -29.05 29.05 27.89
CA GLN A 22 -30.41 29.20 27.35
C GLN A 22 -30.86 28.01 26.49
N GLU A 23 -30.37 26.82 26.83
CA GLU A 23 -30.72 25.55 26.19
C GLU A 23 -31.78 24.79 27.01
N PRO A 24 -32.71 24.08 26.36
CA PRO A 24 -33.72 23.31 27.07
C PRO A 24 -33.09 22.12 27.81
N TYR A 25 -33.43 21.96 29.09
CA TYR A 25 -33.07 20.78 29.85
C TYR A 25 -33.99 19.61 29.50
N GLU A 26 -33.39 18.47 29.17
CA GLU A 26 -34.09 17.22 28.89
C GLU A 26 -33.57 16.11 29.83
N PRO A 27 -34.44 15.32 30.49
CA PRO A 27 -33.99 14.32 31.46
C PRO A 27 -33.06 13.23 30.90
N ALA A 28 -33.21 12.82 29.64
CA ALA A 28 -32.34 11.82 29.00
C ALA A 28 -30.89 12.28 28.85
N CYS A 29 -30.59 13.59 28.99
CA CYS A 29 -29.22 14.10 29.14
C CYS A 29 -28.45 13.45 30.31
N LEU A 30 -29.17 12.87 31.28
CA LEU A 30 -28.57 12.16 32.42
C LEU A 30 -28.28 10.68 32.12
N GLU A 31 -28.88 10.07 31.11
CA GLU A 31 -28.68 8.65 30.79
C GLU A 31 -27.20 8.30 30.54
N PRO A 32 -26.43 9.09 29.77
CA PRO A 32 -25.00 8.84 29.59
C PRO A 32 -24.17 9.01 30.85
N LEU A 33 -24.67 9.75 31.86
CA LEU A 33 -23.98 9.97 33.14
C LEU A 33 -24.27 8.86 34.17
N GLN A 34 -25.36 8.10 34.01
CA GLN A 34 -25.66 6.94 34.85
C GLN A 34 -24.65 5.80 34.62
N HIS A 35 -24.13 5.70 33.41
CA HIS A 35 -23.10 4.75 33.04
C HIS A 35 -21.76 5.50 32.95
N ARG A 36 -20.82 5.25 33.87
CA ARG A 36 -19.45 5.76 33.72
C ARG A 36 -18.78 5.08 32.52
N ILE A 37 -18.98 5.63 31.33
CA ILE A 37 -18.35 5.15 30.08
C ILE A 37 -16.81 5.26 30.20
N ASN A 38 -16.32 6.22 31.00
CA ASN A 38 -14.90 6.45 31.28
C ASN A 38 -14.49 6.19 32.74
N SER A 39 -15.19 5.33 33.48
CA SER A 39 -14.45 4.57 34.48
C SER A 39 -13.68 3.54 33.69
N SER A 40 -12.39 3.77 33.45
CA SER A 40 -11.50 2.64 33.30
C SER A 40 -11.92 1.64 34.39
N ASN A 41 -12.30 0.42 33.99
CA ASN A 41 -12.82 -0.60 34.90
C ASN A 41 -11.64 -1.18 35.67
N VAL A 42 -11.04 -0.28 36.42
CA VAL A 42 -9.78 -0.41 37.10
C VAL A 42 -10.09 -1.17 38.37
N PRO A 43 -9.41 -2.32 38.62
CA PRO A 43 -9.53 -3.00 39.89
C PRO A 43 -9.29 -2.03 41.05
N PRO A 44 -9.95 -2.18 42.20
CA PRO A 44 -9.72 -1.35 43.37
C PRO A 44 -8.24 -1.32 43.82
N ASP A 45 -7.46 -2.31 43.40
CA ASP A 45 -6.05 -2.50 43.72
C ASP A 45 -5.09 -1.90 42.67
N PHE A 46 -5.62 -1.25 41.64
CA PHE A 46 -4.79 -0.65 40.60
C PHE A 46 -4.01 0.52 41.14
N THR A 47 -2.69 0.37 41.04
CA THR A 47 -1.77 1.46 41.20
C THR A 47 -1.56 2.11 39.82
N PRO A 48 -1.87 3.41 39.65
CA PRO A 48 -1.55 4.12 38.40
C PRO A 48 -0.03 4.20 38.17
N VAL A 49 0.76 3.93 39.21
CA VAL A 49 2.20 3.70 39.15
C VAL A 49 2.41 2.20 38.97
N ASP A 50 2.48 1.74 37.72
CA ASP A 50 3.03 0.43 37.42
C ASP A 50 4.56 0.56 37.39
N PRO A 51 5.32 -0.13 38.25
CA PRO A 51 6.78 -0.10 38.24
C PRO A 51 7.40 -0.65 36.95
N GLN A 52 6.64 -1.38 36.11
CA GLN A 52 7.08 -1.73 34.75
C GLN A 52 6.93 -0.57 33.75
N THR A 53 6.14 0.46 34.08
CA THR A 53 6.06 1.72 33.34
C THR A 53 7.22 2.67 33.74
N GLY A 54 8.42 2.12 33.93
CA GLY A 54 9.65 2.88 34.19
C GLY A 54 10.13 3.73 33.00
N GLN A 55 9.43 3.65 31.86
CA GLN A 55 9.75 4.39 30.63
C GLN A 55 9.26 5.85 30.63
N GLU A 56 8.47 6.28 31.63
CA GLU A 56 8.03 7.67 31.68
C GLU A 56 9.20 8.65 31.86
N VAL A 57 10.23 8.23 32.61
CA VAL A 57 11.45 9.02 32.81
C VAL A 57 12.27 9.08 31.52
N GLU A 58 12.41 7.95 30.80
CA GLU A 58 13.11 7.90 29.51
C GLU A 58 12.40 8.73 28.44
N ALA A 59 11.07 8.67 28.39
CA ALA A 59 10.27 9.46 27.46
C ALA A 59 10.39 10.96 27.73
N ARG A 60 10.34 11.38 29.01
CA ARG A 60 10.54 12.78 29.41
C ARG A 60 11.96 13.26 29.16
N GLN A 61 12.97 12.41 29.35
CA GLN A 61 14.36 12.73 29.03
C GLN A 61 14.54 12.90 27.51
N LEU A 62 14.01 11.98 26.71
CA LEU A 62 14.05 12.07 25.26
C LEU A 62 13.30 13.30 24.75
N GLU A 63 12.15 13.63 25.32
CA GLU A 63 11.40 14.85 25.01
C GLU A 63 12.24 16.10 25.31
N ALA A 64 12.84 16.17 26.51
CA ALA A 64 13.70 17.28 26.88
C ALA A 64 14.92 17.38 25.95
N GLU A 65 15.54 16.26 25.58
CA GLU A 65 16.63 16.22 24.61
C GLU A 65 16.20 16.69 23.23
N LEU A 66 15.04 16.27 22.73
CA LEU A 66 14.53 16.69 21.43
C LEU A 66 14.16 18.17 21.39
N MET A 67 13.61 18.69 22.49
CA MET A 67 13.25 20.11 22.61
C MET A 67 14.49 21.00 22.79
N ASN A 68 15.51 20.53 23.50
CA ASN A 68 16.73 21.31 23.77
C ASN A 68 17.80 21.18 22.67
N ASN A 69 17.89 20.04 21.97
CA ASN A 69 18.89 19.81 20.92
C ASN A 69 18.39 20.15 19.51
N ARG A 70 17.16 20.62 19.35
CA ARG A 70 16.74 21.24 18.09
C ARG A 70 17.47 22.56 17.94
N THR A 71 18.65 22.51 17.33
CA THR A 71 19.15 23.69 16.62
C THR A 71 18.04 24.07 15.64
N PRO A 72 17.46 25.28 15.72
CA PRO A 72 16.49 25.71 14.73
C PRO A 72 17.26 25.84 13.41
N VAL A 73 17.28 24.76 12.65
CA VAL A 73 17.73 24.78 11.26
C VAL A 73 16.69 25.62 10.57
N SER A 74 17.04 26.87 10.27
CA SER A 74 16.18 27.73 9.45
C SER A 74 15.79 26.94 8.21
N PRO A 75 14.49 26.86 7.89
CA PRO A 75 14.04 26.11 6.73
C PRO A 75 14.80 26.62 5.50
N SER A 76 15.63 25.74 4.93
CA SER A 76 16.39 26.08 3.74
C SER A 76 15.43 26.07 2.56
N GLY A 77 15.17 27.24 1.98
CA GLY A 77 14.32 27.37 0.80
C GLY A 77 14.79 26.50 -0.37
N ALA A 78 16.11 26.25 -0.48
CA ALA A 78 16.67 25.36 -1.48
C ALA A 78 16.26 23.90 -1.27
N ILE A 79 16.30 23.41 -0.02
CA ILE A 79 15.87 22.03 0.31
C ILE A 79 14.36 21.89 0.10
N ALA A 80 13.58 22.89 0.50
CA ALA A 80 12.13 22.88 0.28
C ALA A 80 11.78 22.84 -1.22
N ALA A 81 12.45 23.65 -2.04
CA ALA A 81 12.26 23.66 -3.49
C ALA A 81 12.69 22.33 -4.16
N GLU A 82 13.76 21.70 -3.67
CA GLU A 82 14.19 20.38 -4.15
C GLU A 82 13.16 19.30 -3.83
N LEU A 83 12.65 19.28 -2.59
CA LEU A 83 11.60 18.35 -2.18
C LEU A 83 10.32 18.53 -2.98
N GLU A 84 9.91 19.79 -3.24
CA GLU A 84 8.75 20.10 -4.05
C GLU A 84 8.94 19.64 -5.51
N ALA A 85 10.09 19.90 -6.10
CA ALA A 85 10.38 19.48 -7.47
C ALA A 85 10.38 17.94 -7.62
N GLU A 86 10.95 17.21 -6.66
CA GLU A 86 10.89 15.75 -6.66
C GLU A 86 9.47 15.21 -6.43
N PHE A 87 8.69 15.89 -5.58
CA PHE A 87 7.28 15.57 -5.38
C PHE A 87 6.48 15.74 -6.67
N GLU A 88 6.60 16.89 -7.34
CA GLU A 88 5.93 17.17 -8.61
C GLU A 88 6.29 16.15 -9.69
N LYS A 89 7.56 15.78 -9.82
CA LYS A 89 8.00 14.73 -10.75
C LYS A 89 7.29 13.40 -10.47
N ARG A 90 7.19 12.99 -9.21
CA ARG A 90 6.51 11.74 -8.82
C ARG A 90 5.01 11.79 -9.05
N VAL A 91 4.37 12.93 -8.77
CA VAL A 91 2.94 13.13 -9.05
C VAL A 91 2.68 13.03 -10.55
N HIS A 92 3.47 13.73 -11.36
CA HIS A 92 3.34 13.70 -12.81
C HIS A 92 3.58 12.29 -13.39
N HIS A 93 4.56 11.56 -12.85
CA HIS A 93 4.78 10.17 -13.22
C HIS A 93 3.54 9.32 -12.92
N ASN A 94 3.06 9.34 -11.67
CA ASN A 94 1.92 8.53 -11.23
C ASN A 94 0.64 8.82 -12.01
N GLN A 95 0.34 10.09 -12.31
CA GLN A 95 -0.78 10.48 -13.14
C GLN A 95 -0.72 9.84 -14.55
N ASN A 96 0.48 9.63 -15.07
CA ASN A 96 0.70 9.09 -16.41
C ASN A 96 0.94 7.57 -16.46
N VAL A 97 1.22 6.89 -15.34
CA VAL A 97 1.49 5.43 -15.30
C VAL A 97 0.39 4.65 -16.00
N ASN A 98 -0.89 4.96 -15.73
CA ASN A 98 -2.03 4.26 -16.35
C ASN A 98 -2.05 4.45 -17.88
N LYS A 99 -1.70 5.65 -18.38
CA LYS A 99 -1.60 5.94 -19.81
C LYS A 99 -0.46 5.14 -20.45
N TYR A 100 0.71 5.08 -19.80
CA TYR A 100 1.85 4.29 -20.26
C TYR A 100 1.54 2.79 -20.27
N HIS A 101 0.90 2.29 -19.20
CA HIS A 101 0.48 0.90 -19.08
C HIS A 101 -0.50 0.50 -20.19
N ARG A 102 -1.55 1.29 -20.42
CA ARG A 102 -2.49 1.06 -21.54
C ARG A 102 -1.81 1.12 -22.91
N ARG A 103 -0.80 1.96 -23.09
CA ARG A 103 -0.01 2.02 -24.34
C ARG A 103 0.83 0.76 -24.52
N ALA A 104 1.45 0.27 -23.44
CA ALA A 104 2.23 -0.95 -23.45
C ALA A 104 1.35 -2.17 -23.79
N LEU A 105 0.20 -2.32 -23.10
CA LEU A 105 -0.75 -3.40 -23.38
C LEU A 105 -1.22 -3.41 -24.85
N ARG A 106 -1.53 -2.22 -25.41
CA ARG A 106 -1.90 -2.12 -26.84
C ARG A 106 -0.79 -2.58 -27.78
N LYS A 107 0.47 -2.27 -27.47
CA LYS A 107 1.61 -2.75 -28.27
C LYS A 107 1.79 -4.25 -28.16
N ILE A 108 1.68 -4.81 -26.96
CA ILE A 108 1.79 -6.26 -26.73
C ILE A 108 0.71 -6.99 -27.54
N ALA A 109 -0.55 -6.58 -27.42
CA ALA A 109 -1.65 -7.20 -28.17
C ALA A 109 -1.46 -7.12 -29.70
N ALA A 110 -0.93 -5.99 -30.19
CA ALA A 110 -0.62 -5.84 -31.62
C ALA A 110 0.48 -6.80 -32.08
N LEU A 111 1.55 -6.94 -31.30
CA LEU A 111 2.66 -7.85 -31.58
C LEU A 111 2.23 -9.31 -31.50
N GLU A 112 1.42 -9.68 -30.51
CA GLU A 112 0.84 -11.03 -30.38
C GLU A 112 0.02 -11.39 -31.61
N LYS A 113 -0.82 -10.47 -32.10
CA LYS A 113 -1.58 -10.67 -33.33
C LYS A 113 -0.67 -10.86 -34.55
N GLN A 114 0.39 -10.07 -34.67
CA GLN A 114 1.37 -10.23 -35.76
C GLN A 114 2.10 -11.58 -35.69
N LEU A 115 2.47 -12.03 -34.49
CA LEU A 115 3.08 -13.35 -34.30
C LEU A 115 2.13 -14.47 -34.69
N GLU A 116 0.86 -14.36 -34.34
CA GLU A 116 -0.14 -15.36 -34.71
C GLU A 116 -0.39 -15.39 -36.23
N GLN A 117 -0.46 -14.22 -36.88
CA GLN A 117 -0.53 -14.13 -38.33
C GLN A 117 0.67 -14.81 -39.00
N LEU A 118 1.89 -14.52 -38.55
CA LEU A 118 3.10 -15.15 -39.08
C LEU A 118 3.14 -16.66 -38.85
N ARG A 119 2.56 -17.15 -37.75
CA ARG A 119 2.40 -18.58 -37.47
C ARG A 119 1.40 -19.22 -38.42
N CYS A 120 0.24 -18.61 -38.64
CA CYS A 120 -0.78 -19.07 -39.57
C CYS A 120 -0.33 -19.01 -41.03
N GLU A 121 0.48 -18.01 -41.41
CA GLU A 121 1.10 -17.85 -42.74
C GLU A 121 2.27 -18.82 -42.98
N SER A 122 2.80 -19.41 -41.91
CA SER A 122 3.81 -20.48 -41.96
C SER A 122 3.25 -21.85 -41.57
N PRO A 123 2.18 -22.37 -42.20
CA PRO A 123 1.71 -23.71 -41.90
C PRO A 123 2.70 -24.69 -42.54
N GLY A 124 3.55 -25.32 -41.71
CA GLY A 124 4.16 -26.60 -42.05
C GLY A 124 5.26 -26.65 -43.13
N ARG A 125 5.91 -25.55 -43.51
CA ARG A 125 7.19 -25.65 -44.24
C ARG A 125 8.36 -25.60 -43.28
N LEU A 126 8.91 -26.78 -42.96
CA LEU A 126 10.22 -26.92 -42.31
C LEU A 126 11.21 -25.96 -42.99
N LYS A 127 11.82 -25.06 -42.21
CA LYS A 127 12.86 -24.16 -42.71
C LYS A 127 13.99 -24.99 -43.33
N PRO A 128 14.70 -24.51 -44.36
CA PRO A 128 15.75 -25.27 -45.04
C PRO A 128 16.77 -25.93 -44.09
N TRP A 129 17.13 -25.24 -43.01
CA TRP A 129 18.03 -25.75 -41.97
C TRP A 129 17.39 -26.83 -41.07
N GLN A 130 16.08 -26.75 -40.77
CA GLN A 130 15.34 -27.78 -40.04
C GLN A 130 15.19 -29.06 -40.89
N ARG A 131 14.96 -28.90 -42.20
CA ARG A 131 14.94 -29.99 -43.19
C ARG A 131 16.30 -30.67 -43.34
N TRP A 132 17.39 -29.89 -43.24
CA TRP A 132 18.75 -30.42 -43.26
C TRP A 132 19.08 -31.22 -42.00
N MET A 133 18.66 -30.76 -40.82
CA MET A 133 18.84 -31.49 -39.55
C MET A 133 18.03 -32.80 -39.50
N HIS A 134 16.77 -32.82 -39.93
CA HIS A 134 15.99 -34.06 -39.98
C HIS A 134 16.58 -35.12 -40.92
N ARG A 135 17.13 -34.71 -42.08
CA ARG A 135 17.81 -35.63 -43.00
C ARG A 135 19.11 -36.21 -42.45
N ARG A 136 19.79 -35.49 -41.55
CA ARG A 136 20.96 -36.00 -40.83
C ARG A 136 20.60 -36.99 -39.72
N GLN A 137 19.47 -36.79 -39.05
CA GLN A 137 19.02 -37.67 -37.96
C GLN A 137 18.36 -38.97 -38.44
N HIS A 138 17.74 -38.95 -39.63
CA HIS A 138 17.21 -40.15 -40.28
C HIS A 138 17.83 -40.30 -41.68
N PRO A 139 19.07 -40.81 -41.78
CA PRO A 139 19.60 -41.20 -43.07
C PRO A 139 18.73 -42.36 -43.59
N CYS A 140 17.84 -42.08 -44.55
CA CYS A 140 17.18 -43.12 -45.31
C CYS A 140 18.28 -44.06 -45.84
N LYS A 141 18.27 -45.32 -45.40
CA LYS A 141 19.09 -46.37 -45.99
C LYS A 141 18.65 -46.53 -47.45
N SER A 142 19.27 -45.81 -48.37
CA SER A 142 19.12 -46.08 -49.79
C SER A 142 19.88 -47.37 -50.07
N VAL A 143 19.17 -48.50 -50.01
CA VAL A 143 19.64 -49.74 -50.60
C VAL A 143 19.70 -49.49 -52.11
N ARG A 144 20.91 -49.25 -52.62
CA ARG A 144 21.19 -49.15 -54.05
C ARG A 144 21.13 -50.58 -54.59
N SER A 145 19.96 -51.00 -55.08
CA SER A 145 19.82 -52.25 -55.81
C SER A 145 20.35 -52.01 -57.24
N GLU A 146 21.66 -52.21 -57.43
CA GLU A 146 22.25 -52.31 -58.76
C GLU A 146 21.87 -53.67 -59.36
N ARG A 147 20.95 -53.61 -60.33
CA ARG A 147 20.65 -54.71 -61.25
C ARG A 147 21.89 -55.01 -62.07
N ILE A 148 22.44 -56.21 -61.90
CA ILE A 148 23.37 -56.82 -62.86
C ILE A 148 22.54 -57.22 -64.08
N SER A 149 22.85 -56.66 -65.25
CA SER A 149 22.41 -57.20 -66.54
C SER A 149 23.51 -58.10 -67.11
N PRO A 150 23.18 -59.26 -67.71
CA PRO A 150 24.17 -60.14 -68.32
C PRO A 150 24.57 -59.65 -69.72
N GLN A 151 25.86 -59.70 -70.02
CA GLN A 151 26.34 -59.64 -71.41
C GLN A 151 26.44 -61.07 -71.97
N GLU A 152 26.08 -61.15 -73.25
CA GLU A 152 26.05 -62.33 -74.14
C GLU A 152 27.41 -63.01 -74.33
#